data_AF-A0A8X6RSA5-F1
#
_entry.id   AF-A0A8X6RSA5-F1
#
_cell.length_a   1.000
_cell.length_b   1.000
_cell.length_c   1.000
_cell.angle_alpha   90.00
_cell.angle_beta   90.00
_cell.angle_gamma   90.00
#
_symmetry.space_group_name_H-M   'P 1'
#
loop_
_entity.id
_entity.type
_entity.pdbx_description
1 polymer ?
#
loop_
_entity_poly.entity_id
_entity_poly.type
_entity_poly.pdbx_seq_one_letter_code
_entity_poly.pdbx_strand_id
1 'polypeptide(L)'
;MDEISTTARDLELEVNEDDIEELIMGHELTIEELQEILNEEHQETQRNVSPSEQEEDKRGPMSTSVIKDLLKKWEAVRAMVLEWHPNQADVTRVGDLYNGNAINYFRKILKKREKQSTLNMFFNAP
;
A
#
# COMPACT_ATOMS: atom_id res chain seq x y z
N MET A 1 -22.55 -30.64 10.50
CA MET A 1 -23.38 -30.61 11.71
C MET A 1 -22.55 -30.87 12.97
N ASP A 2 -21.90 -32.03 13.10
CA ASP A 2 -21.26 -32.46 14.36
C ASP A 2 -20.09 -31.61 14.84
N GLU A 3 -19.28 -31.08 13.92
CA GLU A 3 -18.10 -30.26 14.27
C GLU A 3 -18.50 -28.89 14.88
N ILE A 4 -19.53 -28.25 14.32
CA ILE A 4 -20.07 -26.97 14.81
C ILE A 4 -20.72 -27.16 16.18
N SER A 5 -21.53 -28.22 16.34
CA SER A 5 -22.15 -28.57 17.63
C SER A 5 -21.12 -28.86 18.72
N THR A 6 -20.01 -29.51 18.36
CA THR A 6 -18.93 -29.83 19.30
C THR A 6 -18.17 -28.57 19.69
N THR A 7 -17.84 -27.71 18.74
CA THR A 7 -17.17 -26.42 18.99
C THR A 7 -18.02 -25.49 19.85
N ALA A 8 -19.33 -25.42 19.61
CA ALA A 8 -20.26 -24.62 20.41
C ALA A 8 -20.31 -25.10 21.86
N ARG A 9 -20.34 -26.43 22.08
CA ARG A 9 -20.27 -27.02 23.42
C ARG A 9 -18.96 -26.70 24.14
N ASP A 10 -17.83 -26.72 23.43
CA ASP A 10 -16.52 -26.37 24.00
C ASP A 10 -16.42 -24.87 24.37
N LEU A 11 -17.21 -24.02 23.71
CA LEU A 11 -17.34 -22.59 24.00
C LEU A 11 -18.50 -22.27 24.95
N GLU A 12 -19.14 -23.28 25.54
CA GLU A 12 -20.31 -23.17 26.42
C GLU A 12 -21.50 -22.41 25.79
N LEU A 13 -21.63 -22.47 24.47
CA LEU A 13 -22.73 -21.87 23.72
C LEU A 13 -23.86 -22.91 23.54
N GLU A 14 -25.08 -22.51 23.88
CA GLU A 14 -26.28 -23.28 23.57
C GLU A 14 -26.73 -22.92 22.16
N VAL A 15 -26.57 -23.87 21.23
CA VAL A 15 -27.01 -23.76 19.84
C VAL A 15 -27.98 -24.88 19.53
N ASN A 16 -29.12 -24.52 18.95
CA ASN A 16 -30.12 -25.48 18.49
C ASN A 16 -29.90 -25.84 17.00
N GLU A 17 -30.66 -26.80 16.51
CA GLU A 17 -30.53 -27.30 15.14
C GLU A 17 -30.89 -26.23 14.09
N ASP A 18 -31.90 -25.41 14.38
CA ASP A 18 -32.32 -24.29 13.54
C ASP A 18 -31.24 -23.19 13.47
N ASP A 19 -30.55 -22.91 14.58
CA ASP A 19 -29.44 -21.95 14.65
C ASP A 19 -28.27 -22.40 13.76
N ILE A 20 -28.02 -23.72 13.71
CA ILE A 20 -26.96 -24.31 12.87
C ILE A 20 -27.38 -24.25 11.40
N GLU A 21 -28.65 -24.52 11.09
CA GLU A 21 -29.17 -24.44 9.73
C GLU A 21 -29.15 -22.99 9.19
N GLU A 22 -29.52 -22.00 10.02
CA GLU A 22 -29.38 -20.58 9.69
C GLU A 22 -27.91 -20.18 9.47
N LEU A 23 -26.98 -20.67 10.28
CA LEU A 23 -25.55 -20.37 10.13
C LEU A 23 -24.96 -20.97 8.84
N ILE A 24 -25.43 -22.15 8.44
CA ILE A 24 -25.02 -22.84 7.21
C ILE A 24 -25.63 -22.16 5.99
N MET A 25 -26.93 -21.82 6.04
CA MET A 25 -27.61 -21.12 4.95
C MET A 25 -27.15 -19.65 4.81
N GLY A 26 -26.77 -18.99 5.91
CA GLY A 26 -26.31 -17.61 5.93
C GLY A 26 -24.86 -17.39 5.45
N HIS A 27 -24.11 -18.46 5.20
CA HIS A 27 -22.72 -18.43 4.71
C HIS A 27 -22.53 -19.06 3.34
N GLU A 28 -23.62 -19.40 2.63
CA GLU A 28 -23.52 -19.85 1.25
C GLU A 28 -23.44 -18.63 0.33
N LEU A 29 -22.32 -17.89 0.42
CA LEU A 29 -21.98 -16.92 -0.63
C LEU A 29 -21.94 -17.70 -1.93
N THR A 30 -22.90 -17.41 -2.80
CA THR A 30 -22.99 -18.01 -4.12
C THR A 30 -21.71 -17.73 -4.90
N ILE A 31 -21.37 -18.60 -5.86
CA ILE A 31 -20.21 -18.40 -6.73
C ILE A 31 -20.25 -17.02 -7.40
N GLU A 32 -21.46 -16.50 -7.66
CA GLU A 32 -21.72 -15.17 -8.19
C GLU A 32 -21.34 -14.05 -7.21
N GLU A 33 -21.70 -14.15 -5.93
CA GLU A 33 -21.35 -13.15 -4.90
C GLU A 33 -19.84 -13.14 -4.62
N LEU A 34 -19.18 -14.32 -4.60
CA LEU A 34 -17.72 -14.39 -4.51
C LEU A 34 -17.05 -13.76 -5.74
N GLN A 35 -17.62 -13.93 -6.93
CA GLN A 35 -17.11 -13.35 -8.16
C GLN A 35 -17.35 -11.84 -8.22
N GLU A 36 -18.42 -11.34 -7.61
CA GLU A 36 -18.68 -9.91 -7.42
C GLU A 36 -17.67 -9.28 -6.46
N ILE A 37 -17.44 -9.88 -5.28
CA ILE A 37 -16.41 -9.42 -4.32
C ILE A 37 -15.03 -9.42 -4.96
N LEU A 38 -14.69 -10.48 -5.70
CA LEU A 38 -13.38 -10.58 -6.35
C LEU A 38 -13.24 -9.55 -7.49
N ASN A 39 -14.31 -9.25 -8.21
CA ASN A 39 -14.33 -8.17 -9.21
C ASN A 39 -14.23 -6.79 -8.57
N GLU A 40 -14.93 -6.53 -7.47
CA GLU A 40 -14.86 -5.27 -6.73
C GLU A 40 -13.46 -5.01 -6.19
N GLU A 41 -12.83 -6.01 -5.57
CA GLU A 41 -11.44 -5.93 -5.11
C GLU A 41 -10.48 -5.71 -6.29
N HIS A 42 -10.70 -6.38 -7.43
CA HIS A 42 -9.89 -6.20 -8.62
C HIS A 42 -10.08 -4.82 -9.25
N GLN A 43 -11.29 -4.27 -9.22
CA GLN A 43 -11.62 -2.96 -9.76
C GLN A 43 -11.12 -1.82 -8.87
N GLU A 44 -11.15 -1.99 -7.55
CA GLU A 44 -10.53 -1.10 -6.58
C GLU A 44 -9.01 -1.14 -6.69
N THR A 45 -8.43 -2.32 -6.85
CA THR A 45 -7.00 -2.48 -7.14
C THR A 45 -6.63 -1.81 -8.46
N GLN A 46 -7.41 -1.96 -9.52
CA GLN A 46 -7.15 -1.29 -10.81
C GLN A 46 -7.31 0.23 -10.73
N ARG A 47 -8.27 0.76 -9.95
CA ARG A 47 -8.38 2.20 -9.66
C ARG A 47 -7.16 2.72 -8.92
N ASN A 48 -6.60 1.94 -7.99
CA ASN A 48 -5.42 2.30 -7.22
C ASN A 48 -4.09 2.07 -7.98
N VAL A 49 -4.09 1.24 -9.02
CA VAL A 49 -2.91 0.88 -9.82
C VAL A 49 -2.77 1.73 -11.08
N SER A 50 -3.84 2.30 -11.63
CA SER A 50 -3.72 3.22 -12.75
C SER A 50 -3.23 4.57 -12.22
N PRO A 51 -1.97 4.98 -12.49
CA PRO A 51 -1.59 6.36 -12.26
C PRO A 51 -2.46 7.14 -13.24
N SER A 52 -3.39 7.96 -12.73
CA SER A 52 -3.95 9.00 -13.57
C SER A 52 -2.77 9.80 -14.08
N GLU A 53 -2.39 9.58 -15.35
CA GLU A 53 -1.39 10.38 -16.07
C GLU A 53 -1.82 11.87 -16.17
N GLN A 54 -2.98 12.20 -15.60
CA GLN A 54 -3.65 13.50 -15.61
C GLN A 54 -4.02 14.03 -14.22
N GLU A 55 -3.44 13.52 -13.13
CA GLU A 55 -3.36 14.37 -11.94
C GLU A 55 -2.20 15.36 -12.13
N GLU A 56 -2.41 16.33 -13.02
CA GLU A 56 -1.72 17.61 -12.90
C GLU A 56 -2.16 18.23 -11.57
N ASP A 57 -1.42 17.87 -10.51
CA ASP A 57 -1.52 18.50 -9.21
C ASP A 57 -1.40 20.01 -9.43
N LYS A 58 -2.49 20.75 -9.15
CA LYS A 58 -2.61 22.21 -9.32
C LYS A 58 -1.53 22.98 -8.56
N ARG A 59 -0.77 22.30 -7.70
CA ARG A 59 0.35 22.80 -6.91
C ARG A 59 1.59 23.17 -7.73
N GLY A 60 1.67 22.82 -9.01
CA GLY A 60 2.86 23.06 -9.84
C GLY A 60 4.06 22.21 -9.41
N PRO A 61 5.18 22.22 -10.16
CA PRO A 61 6.29 21.33 -9.90
C PRO A 61 7.02 21.70 -8.59
N MET A 62 7.11 20.74 -7.66
CA MET A 62 7.85 20.90 -6.41
C MET A 62 9.31 21.31 -6.67
N SER A 63 9.83 22.30 -5.95
CA SER A 63 11.20 22.78 -6.15
C SER A 63 12.27 21.72 -5.82
N THR A 64 13.46 21.85 -6.41
CA THR A 64 14.55 20.89 -6.18
C THR A 64 15.05 20.88 -4.73
N SER A 65 15.03 22.03 -4.05
CA SER A 65 15.41 22.11 -2.63
C SER A 65 14.42 21.34 -1.75
N VAL A 66 13.12 21.52 -1.97
CA VAL A 66 12.08 20.81 -1.21
C VAL A 66 12.18 19.30 -1.42
N ILE A 67 12.45 18.84 -2.65
CA ILE A 67 12.68 17.41 -2.91
C ILE A 67 13.90 16.89 -2.13
N LYS A 68 15.03 17.61 -2.15
CA LYS A 68 16.23 17.23 -1.39
C LYS A 68 15.97 17.16 0.11
N ASP A 69 15.24 18.13 0.66
CA ASP A 69 14.88 18.17 2.07
C ASP A 69 13.96 17.01 2.45
N LEU A 70 12.99 16.67 1.61
CA LEU A 70 12.12 15.51 1.79
C LEU A 70 12.93 14.22 1.85
N LEU A 71 13.83 14.00 0.88
CA LEU A 71 14.68 12.82 0.84
C LEU A 71 15.56 12.72 2.10
N LYS A 72 16.13 13.85 2.56
CA LYS A 72 16.94 13.89 3.78
C LYS A 72 16.12 13.53 5.03
N LYS A 73 14.91 14.07 5.16
CA LYS A 73 14.00 13.77 6.28
C LYS A 73 13.60 12.30 6.29
N TRP A 74 13.32 11.72 5.14
CA TRP A 74 13.00 10.31 5.02
C TRP A 74 14.14 9.41 5.52
N GLU A 75 15.37 9.65 5.08
CA GLU A 75 16.52 8.86 5.54
C GLU A 75 16.74 9.00 7.05
N ALA A 76 16.54 10.20 7.62
CA ALA A 76 16.62 10.41 9.06
C ALA A 76 15.56 9.61 9.83
N VAL A 77 14.30 9.64 9.38
CA VAL A 77 13.21 8.85 9.98
C VAL A 77 13.51 7.36 9.89
N ARG A 78 13.93 6.87 8.72
CA ARG A 78 14.27 5.46 8.51
C ARG A 78 15.39 5.00 9.44
N ALA A 79 16.45 5.80 9.58
CA ALA A 79 17.55 5.50 10.48
C ALA A 79 17.10 5.41 11.94
N MET A 80 16.33 6.40 12.42
CA MET A 80 15.80 6.42 13.78
C MET A 80 14.89 5.22 14.05
N VAL A 81 13.98 4.88 13.14
CA VAL A 81 13.06 3.75 13.37
C VAL A 81 13.83 2.43 13.37
N LEU A 82 14.83 2.26 12.50
CA LEU A 82 15.64 1.05 12.45
C LEU A 82 16.51 0.86 13.71
N GLU A 83 16.98 1.95 14.31
CA GLU A 83 17.79 1.94 15.53
C GLU A 83 16.98 1.52 16.77
N TRP A 84 15.75 2.02 16.91
CA TRP A 84 14.99 1.90 18.15
C TRP A 84 13.89 0.83 18.13
N HIS A 85 13.48 0.35 16.95
CA HIS A 85 12.39 -0.63 16.87
C HIS A 85 12.87 -2.06 17.16
N PRO A 86 12.19 -2.81 18.04
CA PRO A 86 12.63 -4.16 18.44
C PRO A 86 12.57 -5.17 17.29
N ASN A 87 11.64 -5.00 16.34
CA ASN A 87 11.56 -5.83 15.14
C ASN A 87 12.11 -5.09 13.92
N GLN A 88 13.41 -5.27 13.65
CA GLN A 88 14.07 -4.63 12.52
C GLN A 88 13.61 -5.16 11.16
N ALA A 89 13.19 -6.43 11.09
CA ALA A 89 12.73 -7.05 9.85
C ALA A 89 11.44 -6.37 9.34
N ASP A 90 10.48 -6.13 10.24
CA ASP A 90 9.23 -5.45 9.89
C ASP A 90 9.47 -4.00 9.46
N VAL A 91 10.30 -3.26 10.20
CA VAL A 91 10.65 -1.87 9.85
C VAL A 91 11.36 -1.79 8.50
N THR A 92 12.27 -2.73 8.24
CA THR A 92 12.97 -2.80 6.95
C THR A 92 11.97 -3.03 5.82
N ARG A 93 11.05 -4.00 5.97
CA ARG A 93 10.00 -4.30 4.99
C ARG A 93 9.11 -3.09 4.71
N VAL A 94 8.62 -2.42 5.75
CA VAL A 94 7.78 -1.21 5.61
C VAL A 94 8.57 -0.07 4.96
N GLY A 95 9.82 0.13 5.36
CA GLY A 95 10.70 1.14 4.79
C GLY A 95 11.01 0.90 3.32
N ASP A 96 11.18 -0.36 2.91
CA ASP A 96 11.44 -0.73 1.53
C ASP A 96 10.20 -0.57 0.65
N LEU A 97 9.01 -0.90 1.17
CA LEU A 97 7.74 -0.62 0.50
C LEU A 97 7.55 0.89 0.27
N TYR A 98 7.77 1.72 1.30
CA TYR A 98 7.68 3.17 1.18
C TYR A 98 8.73 3.74 0.21
N ASN A 99 9.94 3.17 0.23
CA ASN A 99 11.00 3.52 -0.73
C ASN A 99 10.57 3.25 -2.18
N GLY A 100 9.97 2.09 -2.44
CA GLY A 100 9.49 1.69 -3.76
C GLY A 100 8.34 2.56 -4.26
N ASN A 101 7.33 2.77 -3.40
CA ASN A 101 6.07 3.39 -3.79
C ASN A 101 6.13 4.93 -3.81
N ALA A 102 6.77 5.55 -2.82
CA ALA A 102 6.77 7.01 -2.67
C ALA A 102 8.13 7.64 -2.99
N ILE A 103 9.21 7.19 -2.35
CA ILE A 103 10.49 7.90 -2.40
C ILE A 103 11.16 7.78 -3.77
N ASN A 104 11.00 6.65 -4.46
CA ASN A 104 11.59 6.44 -5.78
C ASN A 104 11.09 7.46 -6.81
N TYR A 105 9.83 7.90 -6.71
CA TYR A 105 9.28 8.96 -7.56
C TYR A 105 10.11 10.25 -7.45
N PHE A 106 10.38 10.71 -6.24
CA PHE A 106 11.17 11.92 -5.99
C PHE A 106 12.63 11.77 -6.42
N ARG A 107 13.24 10.60 -6.18
CA ARG A 107 14.61 10.29 -6.67
C ARG A 107 14.68 10.36 -8.20
N LYS A 108 13.66 9.85 -8.91
CA LYS A 108 13.57 9.92 -10.39
C LYS A 108 13.46 11.36 -10.87
N ILE A 109 12.63 12.19 -10.22
CA ILE A 109 12.53 13.63 -10.56
C ILE A 109 13.88 14.32 -10.41
N LEU A 110 14.56 14.10 -9.29
CA LEU A 110 15.84 14.73 -9.01
C LEU A 110 16.89 14.36 -10.08
N LYS A 111 16.97 13.07 -10.42
CA LYS A 111 17.86 12.56 -11.47
C LYS A 111 17.54 13.15 -12.85
N LYS A 112 16.26 13.35 -13.18
CA LYS A 112 15.85 13.99 -14.44
C LYS A 112 16.33 15.44 -14.50
N ARG A 113 16.16 16.20 -13.42
CA ARG A 113 16.58 17.61 -13.34
C ARG A 113 18.09 17.78 -13.39
N GLU A 114 18.84 16.88 -12.75
CA GLU A 114 20.30 16.86 -12.81
C GLU A 114 20.77 16.66 -14.26
N LYS A 115 20.23 15.66 -14.97
CA LYS A 115 20.54 15.44 -16.39
C LYS A 115 20.24 16.67 -17.25
N GLN A 116 19.09 17.33 -17.04
CA GLN A 116 18.73 18.55 -17.76
C GLN A 116 19.72 19.69 -17.47
N SER A 117 20.10 19.88 -16.21
CA SER A 117 21.10 20.89 -15.83
C SER A 117 22.44 20.62 -16.49
N THR A 118 22.89 19.37 -16.51
CA THR A 118 24.14 18.96 -17.14
C THR A 118 24.10 19.18 -18.65
N LEU A 119 23.02 18.79 -19.34
CA LEU A 119 22.84 19.04 -20.77
C LEU A 119 22.86 20.55 -21.08
N ASN A 120 22.15 21.36 -20.29
CA ASN A 120 22.15 22.81 -20.46
C ASN A 120 23.54 23.40 -20.29
N MET A 121 24.35 22.87 -19.38
CA MET A 121 25.75 23.31 -19.22
C MET A 121 26.59 22.94 -20.44
N PHE A 122 26.43 21.74 -20.99
CA PHE A 122 27.14 21.31 -22.20
C PHE A 122 26.78 22.15 -23.43
N PHE A 123 25.50 22.41 -23.67
CA PHE A 123 25.06 23.15 -24.85
C PHE A 123 25.27 24.66 -24.75
N ASN A 124 25.38 25.19 -23.53
CA ASN A 124 25.63 26.62 -23.28
C ASN A 124 27.07 26.89 -22.81
N ALA A 125 27.98 25.92 -22.96
CA ALA A 125 29.40 26.14 -22.70
C ALA A 125 29.98 27.07 -23.79
N PRO A 126 30.81 28.06 -23.43
CA PRO A 126 31.40 29.01 -24.37
C PRO A 126 32.40 28.36 -25.35
#